data_AF-X0ZRD3-F1
#
_entry.id   AF-X0ZRD3-F1
#
_cell.length_a   1.000
_cell.length_b   1.000
_cell.length_c   1.000
_cell.angle_alpha   90.00
_cell.angle_beta   90.00
_cell.angle_gamma   90.00
#
_symmetry.space_group_name_H-M   'P 1'
#
loop_
_entity.id
_entity.type
_entity.pdbx_description
1 polymer ?
#
loop_
_entity_poly.entity_id
_entity_poly.type
_entity_poly.pdbx_seq_one_letter_code
_entity_poly.pdbx_strand_id
1 'polypeptide(L)'
;TRNTHGTGCTFASAIATELAKGNTVQAAVKRAKDFITTAIRFSLPLGKGHGPTNPYAMIARETERLPLLADLKAALEKLRKKSVGCLIPEVQSNLGYALPYAETFDHVAAFPGRITRLNDSVATVSGPEFGVSRHVANIILTLMKHDIRFRSVMNIRFSEEIIQACKSAGFQVRSFDRADEPKRIKEHEGSSLEWGTEQVLKTGGVPDIIFDRGE
;
A
#
# COMPACT_ATOMS: atom_id res chain seq x y z
N THR A 1 -12.51 16.23 -2.01
CA THR A 1 -12.86 16.81 -0.69
C THR A 1 -13.55 18.15 -0.88
N ARG A 2 -14.35 18.60 0.10
CA ARG A 2 -14.85 19.99 0.17
C ARG A 2 -13.91 20.90 0.98
N ASN A 3 -12.85 20.36 1.56
CA ASN A 3 -11.89 21.11 2.38
C ASN A 3 -10.87 21.82 1.50
N THR A 4 -11.10 23.10 1.23
CA THR A 4 -10.28 23.93 0.33
C THR A 4 -9.70 25.16 1.01
N HIS A 5 -9.88 25.28 2.33
CA HIS A 5 -9.36 26.42 3.07
C HIS A 5 -7.83 26.42 3.08
N GLY A 6 -7.23 27.59 2.81
CA GLY A 6 -5.78 27.76 2.73
C GLY A 6 -5.15 27.27 1.42
N THR A 7 -5.93 26.78 0.44
CA THR A 7 -5.37 26.26 -0.82
C THR A 7 -4.50 27.26 -1.58
N GLY A 8 -4.98 28.50 -1.76
CA GLY A 8 -4.24 29.56 -2.43
C GLY A 8 -2.96 29.96 -1.69
N CYS A 9 -3.06 30.18 -0.38
CA CYS A 9 -1.91 30.54 0.45
C CYS A 9 -0.86 29.44 0.46
N THR A 10 -1.25 28.19 0.69
CA THR A 10 -0.33 27.05 0.69
C THR A 10 0.33 26.86 -0.68
N PHE A 11 -0.41 27.03 -1.78
CA PHE A 11 0.15 26.95 -3.13
C PHE A 11 1.15 28.08 -3.42
N ALA A 12 0.81 29.33 -3.09
CA ALA A 12 1.70 30.47 -3.27
C ALA A 12 2.97 30.34 -2.42
N SER A 13 2.84 29.93 -1.15
CA SER A 13 3.97 29.64 -0.26
C SER A 13 4.87 28.55 -0.85
N ALA A 14 4.29 27.45 -1.36
CA ALA A 14 5.07 26.37 -1.96
C ALA A 14 5.83 26.82 -3.22
N ILE A 15 5.23 27.67 -4.07
CA ILE A 15 5.94 28.27 -5.22
C ILE A 15 7.11 29.11 -4.73
N ALA A 16 6.89 30.01 -3.77
CA ALA A 16 7.93 30.88 -3.25
C ALA A 16 9.10 30.07 -2.66
N THR A 17 8.81 29.00 -1.90
CA THR A 17 9.84 28.09 -1.36
C THR A 17 10.62 27.37 -2.45
N GLU A 18 9.96 26.83 -3.47
CA GLU A 18 10.66 26.12 -4.55
C GLU A 18 11.50 27.07 -5.43
N LEU A 19 11.05 28.31 -5.64
CA LEU A 19 11.86 29.35 -6.28
C LEU A 19 13.09 29.70 -5.44
N ALA A 20 12.94 29.86 -4.12
CA ALA A 20 14.05 30.13 -3.21
C ALA A 20 15.10 28.99 -3.18
N LYS A 21 14.69 27.76 -3.48
CA LYS A 21 15.59 26.61 -3.67
C LYS A 21 16.36 26.61 -5.00
N GLY A 22 16.16 27.63 -5.85
CA GLY A 22 16.83 27.78 -7.15
C GLY A 22 16.18 27.04 -8.31
N ASN A 23 14.95 26.53 -8.15
CA ASN A 23 14.23 25.91 -9.27
C ASN A 23 13.77 26.96 -10.29
N THR A 24 13.59 26.56 -11.55
CA THR A 24 12.91 27.38 -12.57
C THR A 24 11.45 27.61 -12.19
N VAL A 25 10.82 28.68 -12.73
CA VAL A 25 9.39 28.96 -12.50
C VAL A 25 8.51 27.76 -12.85
N GLN A 26 8.76 27.11 -14.00
CA GLN A 26 8.00 25.94 -14.41
C GLN A 26 8.12 24.78 -13.41
N ALA A 27 9.35 24.48 -12.95
CA ALA A 27 9.60 23.42 -11.98
C ALA A 27 8.98 23.76 -10.61
N ALA A 28 9.09 25.01 -10.15
CA ALA A 28 8.51 25.47 -8.90
C ALA A 28 6.98 25.37 -8.90
N VAL A 29 6.32 25.84 -9.97
CA VAL A 29 4.86 25.72 -10.12
C VAL A 29 4.43 24.25 -10.17
N LYS A 30 5.15 23.40 -10.90
CA LYS A 30 4.85 21.96 -10.95
C LYS A 30 4.95 21.32 -9.57
N ARG A 31 6.06 21.52 -8.86
CA ARG A 31 6.26 20.96 -7.51
C ARG A 31 5.24 21.47 -6.51
N ALA A 32 4.92 22.77 -6.55
CA ALA A 32 3.87 23.35 -5.73
C ALA A 32 2.49 22.76 -6.04
N LYS A 33 2.23 22.43 -7.31
CA LYS A 33 0.97 21.80 -7.73
C LYS A 33 0.87 20.37 -7.19
N ASP A 34 1.95 19.61 -7.27
CA ASP A 34 2.04 18.25 -6.70
C ASP A 34 1.85 18.30 -5.17
N PHE A 35 2.49 19.27 -4.49
CA PHE A 35 2.36 19.50 -3.06
C PHE A 35 0.92 19.83 -2.64
N ILE A 36 0.31 20.86 -3.26
CA ILE A 36 -1.04 21.28 -2.87
C ILE A 36 -2.09 20.23 -3.22
N THR A 37 -1.89 19.47 -4.29
CA THR A 37 -2.80 18.37 -4.67
C THR A 37 -2.82 17.30 -3.59
N THR A 38 -1.65 16.90 -3.08
CA THR A 38 -1.55 15.96 -1.96
C THR A 38 -2.20 16.54 -0.70
N ALA A 39 -1.92 17.80 -0.37
CA ALA A 39 -2.47 18.46 0.81
C ALA A 39 -4.00 18.59 0.78
N ILE A 40 -4.59 18.85 -0.40
CA ILE A 40 -6.04 18.84 -0.58
C ILE A 40 -6.59 17.43 -0.44
N ARG A 41 -5.96 16.44 -1.10
CA ARG A 41 -6.45 15.07 -1.11
C ARG A 41 -6.58 14.49 0.30
N PHE A 42 -5.60 14.74 1.15
CA PHE A 42 -5.55 14.28 2.54
C PHE A 42 -5.92 15.38 3.55
N SER A 43 -6.76 16.33 3.12
CA SER A 43 -7.29 17.42 3.96
C SER A 43 -7.92 16.91 5.26
N LEU A 44 -7.89 17.73 6.31
CA LEU A 44 -8.41 17.35 7.62
C LEU A 44 -9.90 17.74 7.74
N PRO A 45 -10.80 16.82 8.14
CA PRO A 45 -12.22 17.12 8.35
C PRO A 45 -12.43 17.82 9.70
N LEU A 46 -11.92 19.05 9.82
CA LEU A 46 -12.01 19.86 11.04
C LEU A 46 -13.09 20.92 10.93
N GLY A 47 -13.89 21.06 12.00
CA GLY A 47 -14.97 22.04 12.08
C GLY A 47 -16.23 21.67 11.29
N LYS A 48 -17.15 22.63 11.16
CA LYS A 48 -18.44 22.45 10.46
C LYS A 48 -18.47 23.01 9.03
N GLY A 49 -17.36 23.60 8.56
CA GLY A 49 -17.24 24.29 7.27
C GLY A 49 -16.24 23.62 6.31
N HIS A 50 -15.60 24.41 5.44
CA HIS A 50 -14.53 23.91 4.57
C HIS A 50 -13.25 23.74 5.42
N GLY A 51 -12.85 22.50 5.67
CA GLY A 51 -11.64 22.20 6.45
C GLY A 51 -10.35 22.66 5.75
N PRO A 52 -9.23 22.71 6.49
CA PRO A 52 -7.93 23.09 5.94
C PRO A 52 -7.34 21.99 5.06
N THR A 53 -6.47 22.39 4.14
CA THR A 53 -5.53 21.44 3.51
C THR A 53 -4.59 20.82 4.55
N ASN A 54 -3.91 19.74 4.17
CA ASN A 54 -2.95 19.03 5.01
C ASN A 54 -1.52 19.10 4.44
N PRO A 55 -0.77 20.19 4.66
CA PRO A 55 0.62 20.30 4.24
C PRO A 55 1.54 19.22 4.84
N TYR A 56 1.15 18.65 5.98
CA TYR A 56 1.93 17.61 6.66
C TYR A 56 1.94 16.27 5.91
N ALA A 57 0.95 15.99 5.06
CA ALA A 57 0.87 14.72 4.33
C ALA A 57 2.15 14.40 3.53
N MET A 58 2.79 15.40 2.94
CA MET A 58 4.04 15.24 2.19
C MET A 58 5.23 14.96 3.10
N ILE A 59 5.33 15.66 4.23
CA ILE A 59 6.42 15.47 5.21
C ILE A 59 6.30 14.09 5.85
N ALA A 60 5.09 13.69 6.21
CA ALA A 60 4.82 12.38 6.81
C ALA A 60 5.34 11.23 5.93
N ARG A 61 5.13 11.30 4.60
CA ARG A 61 5.68 10.34 3.65
C ARG A 61 7.20 10.30 3.72
N GLU A 62 7.84 11.46 3.65
CA GLU A 62 9.30 11.55 3.61
C GLU A 62 9.93 11.03 4.91
N THR A 63 9.39 11.42 6.05
CA THR A 63 9.91 11.02 7.37
C THR A 63 9.71 9.53 7.66
N GLU A 64 8.69 8.88 7.10
CA GLU A 64 8.45 7.44 7.29
C GLU A 64 9.27 6.54 6.35
N ARG A 65 9.97 7.06 5.33
CA ARG A 65 10.70 6.21 4.36
C ARG A 65 11.71 5.28 5.02
N LEU A 66 12.61 5.81 5.85
CA LEU A 66 13.65 5.01 6.49
C LEU A 66 13.11 4.10 7.60
N PRO A 67 12.25 4.58 8.54
CA PRO A 67 11.63 3.71 9.54
C PRO A 67 10.87 2.53 8.93
N LEU A 68 10.09 2.77 7.87
CA LEU A 68 9.32 1.73 7.20
C LEU A 68 10.22 0.62 6.63
N LEU A 69 11.34 0.98 5.99
CA LEU A 69 12.31 -0.01 5.50
C LEU A 69 12.94 -0.80 6.64
N ALA A 70 13.19 -0.17 7.80
CA ALA A 70 13.68 -0.86 8.99
C ALA A 70 12.63 -1.83 9.56
N ASP A 71 11.35 -1.44 9.59
CA ASP A 71 10.24 -2.29 10.03
C ASP A 71 10.10 -3.52 9.13
N LEU A 72 10.19 -3.36 7.80
CA LEU A 72 10.17 -4.48 6.86
C LEU A 72 11.35 -5.43 7.10
N LYS A 73 12.57 -4.90 7.29
CA LYS A 73 13.74 -5.73 7.62
C LYS A 73 13.52 -6.50 8.93
N ALA A 74 13.02 -5.82 9.96
CA ALA A 74 12.73 -6.46 11.25
C ALA A 74 11.64 -7.53 11.14
N ALA A 75 10.62 -7.31 10.31
CA ALA A 75 9.58 -8.30 10.02
C ALA A 75 10.16 -9.54 9.32
N LEU A 76 11.04 -9.36 8.33
CA LEU A 76 11.72 -10.48 7.67
C LEU A 76 12.58 -11.28 8.64
N GLU A 77 13.33 -10.61 9.54
CA GLU A 77 14.13 -11.30 10.56
C GLU A 77 13.26 -12.08 11.55
N LYS A 78 12.06 -11.58 11.88
CA LYS A 78 11.08 -12.36 12.66
C LYS A 78 10.61 -13.60 11.90
N LEU A 79 10.33 -13.49 10.60
CA LEU A 79 9.94 -14.62 9.77
C LEU A 79 11.07 -15.66 9.67
N ARG A 80 12.33 -15.23 9.48
CA ARG A 80 13.50 -16.12 9.41
C ARG A 80 13.69 -16.99 10.64
N LYS A 81 13.38 -16.45 11.82
CA LYS A 81 13.47 -17.14 13.12
C LYS A 81 12.30 -18.09 13.39
N LYS A 82 11.32 -18.18 12.50
CA LYS A 82 10.14 -19.03 12.63
C LYS A 82 10.13 -20.08 11.51
N SER A 83 9.57 -21.25 11.80
CA SER A 83 9.41 -22.33 10.81
C SER A 83 8.24 -22.05 9.86
N VAL A 84 8.33 -20.97 9.08
CA VAL A 84 7.27 -20.47 8.18
C VAL A 84 7.49 -20.84 6.71
N GLY A 85 8.50 -21.64 6.40
CA GLY A 85 8.79 -22.07 5.02
C GLY A 85 7.59 -22.75 4.34
N CYS A 86 6.73 -23.44 5.10
CA CYS A 86 5.50 -24.05 4.58
C CYS A 86 4.42 -23.03 4.16
N LEU A 87 4.54 -21.75 4.54
CA LEU A 87 3.62 -20.68 4.14
C LEU A 87 4.03 -20.03 2.82
N ILE A 88 5.17 -20.39 2.23
CA ILE A 88 5.66 -19.78 0.99
C ILE A 88 5.16 -20.59 -0.21
N PRO A 89 4.43 -19.96 -1.17
CA PRO A 89 3.95 -20.65 -2.38
C PRO A 89 5.07 -20.83 -3.42
N GLU A 90 4.80 -21.61 -4.46
CA GLU A 90 5.74 -21.83 -5.59
C GLU A 90 6.11 -20.52 -6.30
N VAL A 91 5.14 -19.62 -6.45
CA VAL A 91 5.33 -18.27 -7.01
C VAL A 91 5.98 -17.28 -6.04
N GLN A 92 6.44 -17.77 -4.88
CA GLN A 92 7.10 -17.02 -3.82
C GLN A 92 6.16 -16.01 -3.12
N SER A 93 6.56 -15.57 -1.93
CA SER A 93 5.83 -14.56 -1.17
C SER A 93 6.45 -13.19 -1.36
N ASN A 94 5.70 -12.13 -1.13
CA ASN A 94 6.27 -10.80 -0.96
C ASN A 94 5.50 -10.09 0.14
N LEU A 95 6.22 -9.33 0.96
CA LEU A 95 5.68 -8.51 2.04
C LEU A 95 5.89 -7.06 1.63
N GLY A 96 4.80 -6.32 1.44
CA GLY A 96 4.84 -4.92 1.10
C GLY A 96 4.31 -4.04 2.23
N TYR A 97 4.84 -2.83 2.33
CA TYR A 97 4.42 -1.82 3.29
C TYR A 97 4.43 -0.44 2.62
N ALA A 98 3.30 0.25 2.64
CA ALA A 98 3.10 1.56 2.07
C ALA A 98 3.33 2.70 3.06
N LEU A 99 3.86 3.82 2.56
CA LEU A 99 3.94 5.07 3.30
C LEU A 99 2.56 5.58 3.72
N PRO A 100 2.47 6.41 4.77
CA PRO A 100 1.24 7.10 5.10
C PRO A 100 0.84 7.95 3.90
N TYR A 101 -0.46 8.01 3.62
CA TYR A 101 -0.98 8.73 2.46
C TYR A 101 -0.43 8.22 1.12
N ALA A 102 0.02 6.97 0.97
CA ALA A 102 0.51 6.46 -0.32
C ALA A 102 -0.50 6.63 -1.47
N GLU A 103 0.02 6.77 -2.70
CA GLU A 103 -0.79 7.09 -3.90
C GLU A 103 -0.31 6.33 -5.13
N THR A 104 1.01 6.16 -5.25
CA THR A 104 1.65 5.50 -6.38
C THR A 104 2.43 4.28 -5.88
N PHE A 105 2.78 3.39 -6.80
CA PHE A 105 3.57 2.21 -6.48
C PHE A 105 4.95 2.56 -5.88
N ASP A 106 5.51 3.72 -6.22
CA ASP A 106 6.78 4.23 -5.66
C ASP A 106 6.69 4.59 -4.17
N HIS A 107 5.48 4.71 -3.62
CA HIS A 107 5.25 4.93 -2.19
C HIS A 107 5.15 3.62 -1.39
N VAL A 108 5.30 2.47 -2.05
CA VAL A 108 5.23 1.15 -1.43
C VAL A 108 6.60 0.48 -1.48
N ALA A 109 7.09 0.02 -0.34
CA ALA A 109 8.28 -0.79 -0.27
C ALA A 109 7.93 -2.27 -0.19
N ALA A 110 8.76 -3.11 -0.79
CA ALA A 110 8.64 -4.56 -0.76
C ALA A 110 10.03 -5.19 -0.97
N PHE A 111 10.12 -6.52 -1.04
CA PHE A 111 11.39 -7.21 -1.29
C PHE A 111 11.60 -7.44 -2.79
N PRO A 112 12.68 -6.90 -3.40
CA PRO A 112 13.05 -7.23 -4.78
C PRO A 112 13.48 -8.70 -4.85
N GLY A 113 13.08 -9.39 -5.92
CA GLY A 113 13.30 -10.83 -6.04
C GLY A 113 12.43 -11.68 -5.09
N ARG A 114 11.49 -11.06 -4.34
CA ARG A 114 10.52 -11.71 -3.45
C ARG A 114 11.18 -12.47 -2.27
N ILE A 115 10.33 -13.08 -1.44
CA ILE A 115 10.67 -13.92 -0.29
C ILE A 115 10.51 -15.37 -0.71
N THR A 116 11.61 -16.12 -0.72
CA THR A 116 11.67 -17.52 -1.15
C THR A 116 11.75 -18.47 0.03
N ARG A 117 11.27 -19.70 -0.15
CA ARG A 117 11.42 -20.77 0.84
C ARG A 117 12.89 -21.22 0.88
N LEU A 118 13.45 -21.36 2.08
CA LEU A 118 14.73 -22.00 2.33
C LEU A 118 14.55 -23.04 3.45
N ASN A 119 14.29 -24.29 3.05
CA ASN A 119 13.87 -25.37 3.95
C ASN A 119 12.64 -24.97 4.78
N ASP A 120 12.78 -24.86 6.10
CA ASP A 120 11.73 -24.42 7.01
C ASP A 120 11.73 -22.91 7.27
N SER A 121 12.70 -22.18 6.72
CA SER A 121 12.85 -20.72 6.86
C SER A 121 12.62 -20.01 5.52
N VAL A 122 12.94 -18.72 5.46
CA VAL A 122 12.74 -17.84 4.32
C VAL A 122 14.00 -17.04 4.00
N ALA A 123 14.19 -16.71 2.73
CA ALA A 123 15.31 -15.92 2.24
C ALA A 123 14.84 -14.83 1.26
N THR A 124 15.69 -13.82 1.08
CA THR A 124 15.51 -12.74 0.09
C THR A 124 16.85 -12.47 -0.59
N VAL A 125 16.81 -11.92 -1.80
CA VAL A 125 18.03 -11.58 -2.57
C VAL A 125 18.71 -10.34 -1.98
N SER A 126 17.93 -9.32 -1.64
CA SER A 126 18.42 -8.10 -1.01
C SER A 126 17.40 -7.57 0.01
N GLY A 127 17.68 -6.39 0.59
CA GLY A 127 16.78 -5.72 1.52
C GLY A 127 15.56 -5.12 0.83
N PRO A 128 14.57 -4.63 1.59
CA PRO A 128 13.39 -4.02 1.01
C PRO A 128 13.72 -2.68 0.37
N GLU A 129 13.00 -2.37 -0.71
CA GLU A 129 13.16 -1.17 -1.53
C GLU A 129 11.80 -0.64 -1.99
N PHE A 130 11.70 0.67 -2.24
CA PHE A 130 10.48 1.30 -2.76
C PHE A 130 10.31 1.06 -4.26
N GLY A 131 9.08 0.87 -4.71
CA GLY A 131 8.76 0.79 -6.14
C GLY A 131 9.09 -0.55 -6.81
N VAL A 132 9.43 -1.59 -6.04
CA VAL A 132 9.90 -2.88 -6.59
C VAL A 132 8.81 -3.92 -6.84
N SER A 133 7.58 -3.71 -6.37
CA SER A 133 6.48 -4.67 -6.52
C SER A 133 5.16 -3.98 -6.84
N ARG A 134 4.84 -3.88 -8.14
CA ARG A 134 3.54 -3.34 -8.58
C ARG A 134 2.36 -4.16 -8.06
N HIS A 135 2.51 -5.47 -8.07
CA HIS A 135 1.46 -6.39 -7.64
C HIS A 135 1.03 -6.15 -6.18
N VAL A 136 1.98 -6.13 -5.24
CA VAL A 136 1.68 -5.88 -3.83
C VAL A 136 1.26 -4.43 -3.60
N ALA A 137 1.89 -3.48 -4.30
CA ALA A 137 1.52 -2.08 -4.21
C ALA A 137 0.06 -1.84 -4.61
N ASN A 138 -0.41 -2.46 -5.68
CA ASN A 138 -1.78 -2.29 -6.15
C ASN A 138 -2.81 -2.81 -5.15
N ILE A 139 -2.55 -3.94 -4.48
CA ILE A 139 -3.40 -4.47 -3.41
C ILE A 139 -3.44 -3.49 -2.24
N ILE A 140 -2.28 -3.05 -1.74
CA ILE A 140 -2.20 -2.12 -0.60
C ILE A 140 -2.88 -0.79 -0.93
N LEU A 141 -2.62 -0.22 -2.10
CA LEU A 141 -3.25 1.04 -2.52
C LEU A 141 -4.76 0.88 -2.69
N THR A 142 -5.25 -0.29 -3.09
CA THR A 142 -6.69 -0.60 -3.13
C THR A 142 -7.28 -0.64 -1.72
N LEU A 143 -6.63 -1.32 -0.77
CA LEU A 143 -7.05 -1.33 0.64
C LEU A 143 -7.09 0.08 1.24
N MET A 144 -6.06 0.89 0.97
CA MET A 144 -5.96 2.26 1.49
C MET A 144 -7.04 3.22 0.95
N LYS A 145 -7.68 2.90 -0.19
CA LYS A 145 -8.85 3.68 -0.67
C LYS A 145 -10.06 3.50 0.23
N HIS A 146 -10.18 2.34 0.89
CA HIS A 146 -11.27 2.02 1.81
C HIS A 146 -10.92 2.38 3.25
N ASP A 147 -9.71 2.03 3.70
CA ASP A 147 -9.21 2.40 5.03
C ASP A 147 -7.70 2.63 5.02
N ILE A 148 -7.31 3.89 5.24
CA ILE A 148 -5.92 4.37 5.20
C ILE A 148 -4.99 3.70 6.23
N ARG A 149 -5.53 3.01 7.23
CA ARG A 149 -4.74 2.32 8.27
C ARG A 149 -4.14 1.01 7.75
N PHE A 150 -4.75 0.39 6.74
CA PHE A 150 -4.28 -0.88 6.17
C PHE A 150 -3.22 -0.63 5.11
N ARG A 151 -1.97 -0.59 5.55
CA ARG A 151 -0.81 -0.22 4.71
C ARG A 151 0.13 -1.37 4.39
N SER A 152 -0.13 -2.59 4.85
CA SER A 152 0.80 -3.71 4.69
C SER A 152 0.04 -4.97 4.28
N VAL A 153 0.64 -5.74 3.37
CA VAL A 153 0.10 -7.00 2.85
C VAL A 153 1.24 -7.98 2.60
N MET A 154 0.98 -9.24 2.90
CA MET A 154 1.83 -10.35 2.48
C MET A 154 0.99 -11.43 1.80
N ASN A 155 1.42 -11.89 0.63
CA ASN A 155 0.83 -13.09 0.03
C ASN A 155 1.51 -14.35 0.58
N ILE A 156 0.71 -15.34 0.93
CA ILE A 156 1.16 -16.65 1.43
C ILE A 156 0.49 -17.77 0.65
N ARG A 157 0.99 -19.00 0.82
CA ARG A 157 0.44 -20.21 0.21
C ARG A 157 -1.00 -20.42 0.67
N PHE A 158 -1.87 -20.72 -0.28
CA PHE A 158 -3.23 -21.16 -0.01
C PHE A 158 -3.25 -22.64 0.37
N SER A 159 -3.98 -22.98 1.44
CA SER A 159 -4.43 -24.34 1.74
C SER A 159 -5.65 -24.27 2.67
N GLU A 160 -6.52 -25.28 2.63
CA GLU A 160 -7.70 -25.31 3.51
C GLU A 160 -7.31 -25.34 4.99
N GLU A 161 -6.22 -26.04 5.31
CA GLU A 161 -5.68 -26.12 6.67
C GLU A 161 -5.25 -24.74 7.17
N ILE A 162 -4.62 -23.93 6.31
CA ILE A 162 -4.21 -22.56 6.65
C ILE A 162 -5.46 -21.70 6.88
N ILE A 163 -6.47 -21.78 6.01
CA ILE A 163 -7.72 -21.01 6.17
C ILE A 163 -8.42 -21.40 7.47
N GLN A 164 -8.49 -22.69 7.78
CA GLN A 164 -9.12 -23.17 9.00
C GLN A 164 -8.34 -22.74 10.26
N ALA A 165 -6.99 -22.79 10.21
CA ALA A 165 -6.14 -22.28 11.28
C ALA A 165 -6.37 -20.78 11.51
N CYS A 166 -6.48 -19.99 10.45
CA CYS A 166 -6.75 -18.55 10.54
C CYS A 166 -8.11 -18.24 11.15
N LYS A 167 -9.17 -18.94 10.72
CA LYS A 167 -10.51 -18.81 11.32
C LYS A 167 -10.49 -19.20 12.81
N SER A 168 -9.77 -20.26 13.15
CA SER A 168 -9.66 -20.75 14.54
C SER A 168 -8.87 -19.78 15.44
N ALA A 169 -7.94 -19.01 14.86
CA ALA A 169 -7.21 -17.94 15.52
C ALA A 169 -8.02 -16.62 15.63
N GLY A 170 -9.25 -16.57 15.09
CA GLY A 170 -10.13 -15.41 15.18
C GLY A 170 -9.95 -14.36 14.09
N PHE A 171 -9.20 -14.65 13.03
CA PHE A 171 -9.05 -13.71 11.90
C PHE A 171 -10.35 -13.60 11.09
N GLN A 172 -10.66 -12.40 10.64
CA GLN A 172 -11.71 -12.19 9.65
C GLN A 172 -11.22 -12.64 8.28
N VAL A 173 -11.81 -13.73 7.77
CA VAL A 173 -11.44 -14.33 6.49
C VAL A 173 -12.57 -14.13 5.49
N ARG A 174 -12.25 -13.59 4.31
CA ARG A 174 -13.18 -13.50 3.17
C ARG A 174 -12.52 -14.02 1.89
N SER A 175 -13.33 -14.37 0.91
CA SER A 175 -12.87 -14.85 -0.39
C SER A 175 -13.57 -14.16 -1.55
N PHE A 176 -12.96 -14.23 -2.72
CA PHE A 176 -13.61 -13.94 -3.99
C PHE A 176 -13.38 -15.09 -4.97
N ASP A 177 -14.26 -15.20 -5.97
CA ASP A 177 -14.14 -16.17 -7.05
C ASP A 177 -13.64 -15.46 -8.32
N ARG A 178 -12.67 -16.07 -9.02
CA ARG A 178 -12.16 -15.56 -10.31
C ARG A 178 -13.12 -15.84 -11.46
N ALA A 179 -14.07 -16.77 -11.30
CA ALA A 179 -15.13 -17.03 -12.29
C ALA A 179 -16.04 -15.81 -12.49
N ASP A 180 -16.24 -15.02 -11.43
CA ASP A 180 -17.06 -13.80 -11.45
C ASP A 180 -16.33 -12.59 -12.07
N GLU A 181 -15.06 -12.75 -12.45
CA GLU A 181 -14.24 -11.67 -12.99
C GLU A 181 -14.67 -11.30 -14.42
N PRO A 182 -15.02 -10.03 -14.69
CA PRO A 182 -15.36 -9.58 -16.03
C PRO A 182 -14.21 -9.80 -17.03
N LYS A 183 -14.50 -10.32 -18.22
CA LYS A 183 -13.49 -10.60 -19.28
C LYS A 183 -12.55 -9.43 -19.58
N ARG A 184 -13.07 -8.19 -19.57
CA ARG A 184 -12.28 -6.96 -19.77
C ARG A 184 -11.19 -6.71 -18.72
N ILE A 185 -11.31 -7.30 -17.53
CA ILE A 185 -10.34 -7.16 -16.42
C ILE A 185 -9.29 -8.27 -16.53
N LYS A 186 -9.70 -9.48 -16.93
CA LYS A 186 -8.78 -10.59 -17.23
C LYS A 186 -7.76 -10.26 -18.31
N GLU A 187 -8.12 -9.40 -19.28
CA GLU A 187 -7.24 -8.95 -20.36
C GLU A 187 -6.16 -7.95 -19.91
N HIS A 188 -6.30 -7.32 -18.74
CA HIS A 188 -5.30 -6.41 -18.19
C HIS A 188 -4.48 -7.11 -17.09
N GLU A 189 -3.25 -7.51 -17.41
CA GLU A 189 -2.33 -8.14 -16.45
C GLU A 189 -2.25 -7.36 -15.12
N GLY A 190 -2.41 -8.08 -14.01
CA GLY A 190 -2.36 -7.53 -12.65
C GLY A 190 -3.70 -7.00 -12.10
N SER A 191 -4.75 -6.90 -12.92
CA SER A 191 -6.04 -6.30 -12.52
C SER A 191 -6.97 -7.25 -11.75
N SER A 192 -6.76 -8.57 -11.86
CA SER A 192 -7.64 -9.58 -11.26
C SER A 192 -7.66 -9.54 -9.73
N LEU A 193 -6.48 -9.39 -9.11
CA LEU A 193 -6.35 -9.32 -7.65
C LEU A 193 -6.79 -7.96 -7.09
N GLU A 194 -6.64 -6.87 -7.85
CA GLU A 194 -7.25 -5.57 -7.51
C GLU A 194 -8.77 -5.67 -7.51
N TRP A 195 -9.34 -6.24 -8.58
CA TRP A 195 -10.80 -6.41 -8.69
C TRP A 195 -11.35 -7.33 -7.62
N GLY A 196 -10.68 -8.46 -7.35
CA GLY A 196 -11.08 -9.42 -6.31
C GLY A 196 -11.04 -8.81 -4.92
N THR A 197 -9.96 -8.09 -4.60
CA THR A 197 -9.85 -7.31 -3.36
C THR A 197 -11.00 -6.30 -3.27
N GLU A 198 -11.26 -5.54 -4.33
CA GLU A 198 -12.34 -4.56 -4.36
C GLU A 198 -13.74 -5.18 -4.16
N GLN A 199 -14.00 -6.38 -4.70
CA GLN A 199 -15.27 -7.08 -4.44
C GLN A 199 -15.43 -7.42 -2.96
N VAL A 200 -14.38 -7.93 -2.33
CA VAL A 200 -14.40 -8.27 -0.91
C VAL A 200 -14.61 -7.02 -0.03
N LEU A 201 -14.04 -5.89 -0.42
CA LEU A 201 -14.19 -4.62 0.31
C LEU A 201 -15.57 -3.98 0.14
N LYS A 202 -16.29 -4.22 -0.96
CA LYS A 202 -17.69 -3.76 -1.10
C LYS A 202 -18.66 -4.42 -0.14
N THR A 203 -18.36 -5.64 0.29
CA THR A 203 -19.25 -6.44 1.17
C THR A 203 -19.07 -6.14 2.67
N GLY A 204 -18.15 -5.25 3.03
CA GLY A 204 -17.92 -4.81 4.41
C GLY A 204 -16.51 -4.25 4.62
N GLY A 205 -16.13 -3.95 5.87
CA GLY A 205 -14.78 -3.44 6.17
C GLY A 205 -13.63 -4.35 5.72
N VAL A 206 -12.41 -3.83 5.75
CA VAL A 206 -11.19 -4.56 5.35
C VAL A 206 -10.98 -5.79 6.26
N PRO A 207 -11.02 -7.02 5.74
CA PRO A 207 -10.76 -8.23 6.53
C PRO A 207 -9.27 -8.42 6.78
N ASP A 208 -8.92 -9.29 7.73
CA ASP A 208 -7.52 -9.64 7.99
C ASP A 208 -6.92 -10.50 6.86
N ILE A 209 -7.74 -11.36 6.24
CA ILE A 209 -7.31 -12.30 5.20
C ILE A 209 -8.30 -12.28 4.04
N ILE A 210 -7.75 -12.14 2.84
CA ILE A 210 -8.44 -12.31 1.57
C ILE A 210 -7.78 -13.47 0.83
N PHE A 211 -8.56 -14.43 0.35
CA PHE A 211 -8.05 -15.54 -0.44
C PHE A 211 -8.90 -15.80 -1.68
N ASP A 212 -8.30 -16.46 -2.66
CA ASP A 212 -8.97 -17.02 -3.83
C ASP A 212 -8.55 -18.49 -4.01
N ARG A 213 -9.41 -19.28 -4.64
CA ARG A 213 -9.17 -20.72 -4.86
C ARG A 213 -8.38 -21.02 -6.14
N GLY A 214 -7.96 -19.98 -6.88
CA GLY A 214 -7.44 -20.11 -8.23
C GLY A 214 -8.54 -20.44 -9.24
N GLU A 215 -8.10 -20.82 -10.44
CA GLU A 215 -8.93 -21.50 -11.46
C GLU A 215 -8.65 -23.00 -11.43
#